data_AF-A0A1G1K2I4-F1
#
_entry.id   AF-A0A1G1K2I4-F1
#
_cell.length_a   1.000
_cell.length_b   1.000
_cell.length_c   1.000
_cell.angle_alpha   90.00
_cell.angle_beta   90.00
_cell.angle_gamma   90.00
#
_symmetry.space_group_name_H-M   'P 1'
#
loop_
_entity.id
_entity.type
_entity.pdbx_description
1 polymer ?
#
loop_
_entity_poly.entity_id
_entity_poly.type
_entity_poly.pdbx_seq_one_letter_code
_entity_poly.pdbx_strand_id
1 'polypeptide(L)' 'MTLVEIAQIYTDLVRLDDQTPTEEYQTKDRINALRTKYHQMLMDKMREESIYFSDRFDATQKAFEIIHKEKAHS' A
#
# COMPACT_ATOMS: atom_id res chain seq x y z
N MET A 1 -9.68 4.48 9.88
CA MET A 1 -9.18 3.44 8.97
C MET A 1 -8.13 2.65 9.72
N THR A 2 -8.24 1.33 9.74
CA THR A 2 -7.29 0.43 10.38
C THR A 2 -6.02 0.30 9.53
N LEU A 3 -4.93 -0.18 10.13
CA LEU A 3 -3.73 -0.49 9.36
C LEU A 3 -3.99 -1.50 8.25
N VAL A 4 -4.83 -2.52 8.51
CA VAL A 4 -5.21 -3.54 7.52
C VAL A 4 -5.95 -2.92 6.34
N GLU A 5 -6.92 -2.03 6.59
CA GLU A 5 -7.64 -1.34 5.51
C GLU A 5 -6.70 -0.49 4.64
N ILE A 6 -5.78 0.26 5.27
CA ILE A 6 -4.81 1.09 4.55
C ILE A 6 -3.85 0.21 3.74
N ALA A 7 -3.35 -0.89 4.32
CA ALA A 7 -2.50 -1.85 3.64
C ALA A 7 -3.22 -2.51 2.45
N GLN A 8 -4.51 -2.80 2.57
CA GLN A 8 -5.31 -3.41 1.52
C GLN A 8 -5.43 -2.45 0.33
N ILE A 9 -5.84 -1.20 0.59
CA ILE A 9 -5.95 -0.17 -0.47
C ILE A 9 -4.60 0.06 -1.14
N TYR A 10 -3.53 0.19 -0.36
CA TYR A 10 -2.19 0.41 -0.89
C TYR A 10 -1.73 -0.76 -1.78
N THR A 11 -1.87 -2.00 -1.32
CA THR A 11 -1.46 -3.19 -2.10
C THR A 11 -2.30 -3.39 -3.35
N ASP A 12 -3.59 -3.03 -3.31
CA ASP A 12 -4.45 -3.02 -4.51
C ASP A 12 -4.04 -1.95 -5.51
N LEU A 13 -3.65 -0.76 -5.06
CA LEU A 13 -3.11 0.29 -5.93
C LEU A 13 -1.79 -0.12 -6.59
N VAL A 14 -0.92 -0.85 -5.87
CA VAL A 14 0.32 -1.40 -6.44
C VAL A 14 0.00 -2.41 -7.54
N ARG A 15 -0.96 -3.32 -7.31
CA ARG A 15 -1.41 -4.29 -8.33
C ARG A 15 -2.07 -3.61 -9.52
N LEU A 16 -2.89 -2.60 -9.27
CA LEU A 16 -3.59 -1.87 -10.31
C LEU A 16 -2.60 -1.11 -11.22
N ASP A 17 -1.55 -0.49 -10.64
CA ASP A 17 -0.49 0.18 -11.40
C ASP A 17 0.25 -0.81 -12.34
N ASP A 18 0.53 -2.02 -11.84
CA ASP A 18 1.20 -3.10 -12.60
C ASP A 18 0.33 -3.64 -13.75
N GLN A 19 -0.99 -3.74 -13.52
CA GLN A 19 -1.95 -4.22 -14.51
C GLN A 19 -2.36 -3.14 -15.54
N THR A 20 -2.13 -1.87 -15.25
CA THR A 20 -2.51 -0.77 -16.14
C THR A 20 -1.52 -0.66 -17.30
N PRO A 21 -1.97 -0.68 -18.56
CA PRO A 21 -1.10 -0.49 -19.73
C PRO A 21 -0.33 0.84 -19.67
N THR A 22 0.88 0.87 -20.23
CA THR A 22 1.73 2.07 -20.18
C THR A 22 1.18 3.20 -21.04
N GLU A 23 0.39 2.87 -22.05
CA GLU A 23 -0.28 3.81 -22.94
C GLU A 23 -1.38 4.63 -22.21
N GLU A 24 -1.86 4.15 -21.06
CA GLU A 24 -2.86 4.84 -20.24
C GLU A 24 -2.22 5.82 -19.24
N TYR A 25 -1.45 6.78 -19.74
CA TYR A 25 -0.69 7.75 -18.92
C TYR A 25 -1.56 8.47 -17.88
N GLN A 26 -2.76 8.93 -18.25
CA GLN A 26 -3.66 9.62 -17.32
C GLN A 26 -4.17 8.72 -16.18
N THR A 27 -4.42 7.44 -16.49
CA THR A 27 -4.82 6.44 -15.50
C THR A 27 -3.65 6.17 -14.55
N LYS A 28 -2.44 5.94 -15.09
CA LYS A 28 -1.22 5.74 -14.31
C LYS A 28 -0.89 6.92 -13.40
N ASP A 29 -1.04 8.15 -13.86
CA ASP A 29 -0.79 9.33 -13.03
C ASP A 29 -1.73 9.39 -11.82
N ARG A 30 -3.02 9.08 -12.03
CA ARG A 30 -4.01 9.04 -10.95
C ARG A 30 -3.72 7.92 -9.96
N ILE A 31 -3.37 6.72 -10.45
CA ILE A 31 -2.97 5.60 -9.60
C ILE A 31 -1.74 5.95 -8.79
N ASN A 32 -0.73 6.58 -9.40
CA ASN A 32 0.49 6.99 -8.72
C ASN A 32 0.26 8.04 -7.63
N ALA A 33 -0.63 9.02 -7.87
CA ALA A 33 -1.01 10.00 -6.87
C ALA A 33 -1.70 9.32 -5.66
N LEU A 34 -2.63 8.40 -5.92
CA LEU A 34 -3.29 7.62 -4.87
C LEU A 34 -2.31 6.72 -4.12
N ARG A 35 -1.43 6.01 -4.84
CA ARG A 35 -0.42 5.13 -4.27
C ARG A 35 0.50 5.90 -3.32
N THR A 36 0.94 7.08 -3.72
CA THR A 36 1.77 7.97 -2.89
C THR A 36 1.03 8.39 -1.62
N LYS A 37 -0.23 8.80 -1.75
CA LYS A 37 -1.07 9.17 -0.60
C LYS A 37 -1.25 8.01 0.39
N TYR A 38 -1.62 6.84 -0.10
CA TYR A 38 -1.86 5.67 0.76
C TYR A 38 -0.57 5.08 1.32
N HIS A 39 0.57 5.20 0.62
CA HIS A 39 1.86 4.81 1.17
C HIS A 39 2.26 5.69 2.36
N GLN A 40 2.03 7.00 2.26
CA GLN A 40 2.27 7.92 3.37
C GLN A 40 1.35 7.59 4.56
N MET A 41 0.05 7.42 4.30
CA MET A 41 -0.91 7.03 5.35
C MET A 41 -0.54 5.68 6.01
N LEU A 42 -0.03 4.72 5.24
CA LEU A 42 0.45 3.44 5.75
C LEU A 42 1.62 3.63 6.72
N MET A 43 2.62 4.40 6.31
CA MET A 43 3.80 4.69 7.14
C MET A 43 3.42 5.44 8.42
N ASP A 44 2.51 6.41 8.33
CA ASP A 44 2.04 7.15 9.50
C ASP A 44 1.26 6.23 10.44
N LYS A 45 0.38 5.38 9.92
CA LYS A 45 -0.34 4.38 10.73
C LYS A 45 0.59 3.36 11.37
N MET A 46 1.60 2.88 10.66
CA MET A 46 2.63 1.99 11.21
C MET A 46 3.37 2.65 12.38
N ARG A 47 3.72 3.94 12.27
CA ARG A 47 4.34 4.68 13.38
C ARG A 47 3.40 4.84 14.57
N GLU A 48 2.13 5.19 14.32
CA GLU A 48 1.10 5.28 15.36
C GLU A 48 0.96 3.95 16.13
N GLU A 49 1.04 2.82 15.43
CA GLU A 49 0.93 1.47 15.99
C GLU A 49 2.29 0.89 16.45
N SER A 50 3.35 1.71 16.49
CA SER A 50 4.70 1.29 16.90
C SER A 50 5.31 0.15 16.08
N ILE A 51 4.90 0.02 14.81
CA ILE A 51 5.47 -0.91 13.84
C ILE A 51 6.67 -0.24 13.20
N TYR A 52 7.85 -0.80 13.46
CA TYR A 52 9.09 -0.32 12.87
C TYR A 52 9.18 -0.71 11.39
N PHE A 53 9.63 0.24 10.57
CA PHE A 53 10.10 0.02 9.21
C PHE A 53 11.37 0.85 8.96
N SER A 54 12.33 0.31 8.21
CA SER A 54 13.61 0.98 7.95
C SER A 54 13.51 2.05 6.88
N ASP A 55 12.69 1.81 5.85
CA ASP A 55 12.49 2.72 4.74
C ASP A 55 11.13 2.48 4.06
N ARG A 56 10.90 3.21 2.97
CA ARG A 56 9.67 3.14 2.20
C ARG A 56 9.41 1.75 1.58
N PHE A 57 10.46 1.01 1.20
CA PHE A 57 10.35 -0.31 0.59
C PHE A 57 10.05 -1.37 1.64
N ASP A 58 10.66 -1.26 2.82
CA ASP A 58 10.32 -2.11 3.97
C ASP A 58 8.87 -1.89 4.41
N ALA A 59 8.39 -0.64 4.42
CA ALA A 59 6.97 -0.35 4.65
C ALA A 59 6.06 -1.00 3.60
N THR A 60 6.47 -1.01 2.33
CA THR A 60 5.74 -1.72 1.25
C THR A 60 5.69 -3.22 1.52
N GLN A 61 6.83 -3.84 1.84
CA GLN A 61 6.90 -5.27 2.13
C GLN A 61 5.97 -5.64 3.31
N LYS A 62 6.04 -4.87 4.39
CA LYS A 62 5.16 -5.05 5.57
C LYS A 62 3.68 -4.93 5.20
N ALA A 63 3.30 -4.04 4.29
CA ALA A 63 1.93 -3.94 3.81
C ALA A 63 1.44 -5.27 3.22
N PHE A 64 2.25 -5.90 2.36
CA PHE A 64 1.92 -7.21 1.78
C PHE A 64 1.90 -8.32 2.83
N GLU A 65 2.81 -8.30 3.81
CA GLU A 65 2.82 -9.27 4.92
C GLU A 65 1.57 -9.16 5.80
N ILE A 66 1.12 -7.94 6.11
CA ILE A 66 -0.12 -7.67 6.87
C ILE A 66 -1.31 -8.30 6.15
N ILE A 67 -1.46 -8.05 4.85
CA ILE A 67 -2.57 -8.59 4.06
C ILE A 67 -2.48 -10.11 3.92
N HIS A 68 -1.27 -10.66 3.78
CA HIS A 68 -1.09 -12.10 3.72
C HIS A 68 -1.52 -12.79 5.02
N LYS A 69 -1.13 -12.22 6.17
CA LYS A 69 -1.54 -12.72 7.50
C LYS A 69 -3.05 -12.62 7.71
N GLU A 70 -3.65 -11.49 7.34
CA GLU A 70 -5.10 -11.28 7.46
C GLU A 70 -5.90 -12.32 6.66
N LYS A 71 -5.48 -12.57 5.41
CA LYS A 71 -6.12 -13.57 4.53
C LYS A 71 -5.91 -15.01 4.97
N ALA A 72 -4.84 -15.31 5.70
CA ALA A 72 -4.58 -16.63 6.26
C ALA A 72 -5.41 -16.92 7.53
N HIS A 73 -6.03 -15.89 8.13
CA HIS A 73 -6.87 -15.99 9.33
C HIS A 73 -8.36 -15.78 9.06
N SER A 74 -8.74 -15.54 7.79
CA SER A 74 -10.13 -15.45 7.30
C SER A 74 -10.58 -16.76 6.66
#